data_AF-A0A519F141-F1
#
_entry.id   AF-A0A519F141-F1
#
_cell.length_a   1.000
_cell.length_b   1.000
_cell.length_c   1.000
_cell.angle_alpha   90.00
_cell.angle_beta   90.00
_cell.angle_gamma   90.00
#
_symmetry.space_group_name_H-M   'P 1'
#
loop_
_entity.id
_entity.type
_entity.pdbx_description
1 polymer ?
#
loop_
_entity_poly.entity_id
_entity_poly.type
_entity_poly.pdbx_seq_one_letter_code
_entity_poly.pdbx_strand_id
1 'polypeptide(L)'
;MQKIIRQLAAEIKVGEHQVKAAIELLDGGATVPFIARYRKEATDGLDDIQLRELEARLSYLRELEDRRAAVMKSIDEQGKLTDALRIAIATVGTKQELEDIYLPFKQKRRTKGQIAREFGIEPLADKLFADPTLDPAVEAEAFLKPAETLDDGKPGPDFSTVPAVLDGVRDILSERWAEDAALVQRLREWLWSEGLFKSTLMTGKDENNVDVSKFRDYFAYDEPIGRVPSHRALAVFRGRALDILDAKLVLPIEPEPGKPSIAEGKIALHLGWSHAARPADDLIRKAVAWTWRVKLSLSTERDLFTRLREDAEKTAIKVFADNLRDLLLAAPAGRRVVLGLDPGIRTGVKVAVVDATGKLVETATVFPHEPRKDWEGSLHTLGKLCAKHGVNLIAIGNGTASRETDKLAADLIKLLAKMAEQAGAPPMAIDKVV
;
A
#
# COMPACT_ATOMS: atom_id res chain seq x y z
N MET A 1 -6.39 16.42 22.84
CA MET A 1 -5.32 17.33 22.37
C MET A 1 -3.97 17.10 23.07
N GLN A 2 -3.85 17.16 24.40
CA GLN A 2 -2.54 17.00 25.07
C GLN A 2 -1.80 15.68 24.74
N LYS A 3 -2.55 14.56 24.62
CA LYS A 3 -2.00 13.26 24.22
C LYS A 3 -1.35 13.32 22.82
N ILE A 4 -2.01 13.99 21.87
CA ILE A 4 -1.50 14.19 20.50
C ILE A 4 -0.20 15.01 20.54
N ILE A 5 -0.18 16.11 21.30
CA ILE A 5 1.01 16.97 21.42
C ILE A 5 2.21 16.18 21.94
N ARG A 6 2.04 15.40 23.02
CA ARG A 6 3.08 14.55 23.59
C ARG A 6 3.61 13.51 22.60
N GLN A 7 2.70 12.87 21.88
CA GLN A 7 3.06 11.86 20.89
C GLN A 7 3.85 12.46 19.73
N LEU A 8 3.38 13.58 19.15
CA LEU A 8 4.09 14.29 18.08
C LEU A 8 5.47 14.78 18.52
N ALA A 9 5.58 15.32 19.74
CA ALA A 9 6.85 15.77 20.31
C ALA A 9 7.87 14.62 20.37
N ALA A 10 7.43 13.43 20.81
CA ALA A 10 8.29 12.25 20.87
C ALA A 10 8.65 11.70 19.48
N GLU A 11 7.69 11.63 18.55
CA GLU A 11 7.90 11.12 17.18
C GLU A 11 8.88 12.00 16.38
N ILE A 12 8.72 13.32 16.46
CA ILE A 12 9.49 14.32 15.69
C ILE A 12 10.76 14.75 16.45
N LYS A 13 10.89 14.36 17.72
CA LYS A 13 12.01 14.70 18.63
C LYS A 13 12.17 16.21 18.86
N VAL A 14 11.04 16.86 19.20
CA VAL A 14 10.94 18.31 19.45
C VAL A 14 10.20 18.57 20.75
N GLY A 15 10.21 19.80 21.26
CA GLY A 15 9.48 20.17 22.48
C GLY A 15 7.96 20.21 22.29
N GLU A 16 7.20 19.84 23.33
CA GLU A 16 5.73 19.95 23.32
C GLU A 16 5.23 21.37 23.01
N HIS A 17 5.97 22.39 23.47
CA HIS A 17 5.62 23.80 23.21
C HIS A 17 5.74 24.14 21.71
N GLN A 18 6.76 23.62 21.01
CA GLN A 18 6.97 23.81 19.57
C GLN A 18 5.82 23.19 18.78
N VAL A 19 5.42 21.98 19.15
CA VAL A 19 4.29 21.27 18.54
C VAL A 19 2.99 22.05 18.75
N LYS A 20 2.74 22.50 19.98
CA LYS A 20 1.53 23.27 20.29
C LYS A 20 1.45 24.55 19.46
N ALA A 21 2.53 25.33 19.39
CA ALA A 21 2.58 26.55 18.60
C ALA A 21 2.39 26.28 17.10
N ALA A 22 3.01 25.22 16.57
CA ALA A 22 2.82 24.81 15.18
C ALA A 22 1.37 24.41 14.87
N ILE A 23 0.71 23.66 15.77
CA ILE A 23 -0.70 23.28 15.63
C ILE A 23 -1.60 24.52 15.60
N GLU A 24 -1.40 25.47 16.52
CA GLU A 24 -2.20 26.70 16.58
C GLU A 24 -2.08 27.53 15.28
N LEU A 25 -0.88 27.59 14.70
CA LEU A 25 -0.65 28.26 13.43
C LEU A 25 -1.31 27.52 12.25
N LEU A 26 -1.18 26.19 12.18
CA LEU A 26 -1.80 25.37 11.13
C LEU A 26 -3.33 25.45 11.19
N ASP A 27 -3.92 25.34 12.38
CA ASP A 27 -5.37 25.47 12.59
C ASP A 27 -5.86 26.89 12.26
N GLY A 28 -5.01 27.90 12.45
CA GLY A 28 -5.23 29.28 12.01
C GLY A 28 -5.11 29.50 10.50
N GLY A 29 -4.85 28.45 9.72
CA GLY A 29 -4.75 28.50 8.26
C GLY A 29 -3.37 28.89 7.73
N ALA A 30 -2.35 28.99 8.59
CA ALA A 30 -0.98 29.23 8.13
C ALA A 30 -0.43 28.00 7.39
N THR A 31 0.27 28.22 6.28
CA THR A 31 0.90 27.13 5.52
C THR A 31 2.27 26.78 6.09
N VAL A 32 2.74 25.54 5.88
CA VAL A 32 4.08 25.12 6.32
C VAL A 32 5.20 26.08 5.86
N PRO A 33 5.30 26.49 4.58
CA PRO A 33 6.33 27.45 4.17
C PRO A 33 6.21 28.81 4.85
N PHE A 34 4.99 29.25 5.18
CA PHE A 34 4.78 30.50 5.91
C PHE A 34 5.29 30.38 7.34
N ILE A 35 4.99 29.27 8.02
CA ILE A 35 5.44 29.02 9.40
C ILE A 35 6.97 28.93 9.45
N ALA A 36 7.56 28.08 8.61
CA ALA A 36 9.00 27.86 8.55
C ALA A 36 9.79 29.14 8.25
N ARG A 37 9.20 30.09 7.51
CA ARG A 37 9.89 31.34 7.13
C ARG A 37 9.60 32.52 8.06
N TYR A 38 8.35 32.70 8.45
CA TYR A 38 7.87 33.94 9.11
C TYR A 38 7.39 33.74 10.55
N ARG A 39 7.40 32.51 11.06
CA ARG A 39 6.99 32.18 12.43
C ARG A 39 8.02 31.30 13.17
N LYS A 40 9.29 31.38 12.77
CA LYS A 40 10.39 30.62 13.40
C LYS A 40 10.47 30.83 14.91
N GLU A 41 10.30 32.06 15.37
CA GLU A 41 10.36 32.36 16.81
C GLU A 41 9.22 31.72 17.59
N ALA A 42 8.03 31.61 16.99
CA ALA A 42 6.88 31.00 17.63
C ALA A 42 7.03 29.48 17.77
N THR A 43 7.74 28.83 16.85
CA THR A 43 7.97 27.38 16.85
C THR A 43 9.35 26.98 17.38
N ASP A 44 10.16 27.92 17.86
CA ASP A 44 11.56 27.72 18.24
C ASP A 44 12.38 27.02 17.13
N GLY A 45 12.17 27.46 15.89
CA GLY A 45 13.01 27.09 14.75
C GLY A 45 12.67 25.78 14.03
N LEU A 46 11.44 25.26 14.15
CA LEU A 46 11.01 24.09 13.35
C LEU A 46 11.21 24.35 11.85
N ASP A 47 11.83 23.38 11.16
CA ASP A 47 12.07 23.45 9.71
C ASP A 47 10.89 22.90 8.88
N ASP A 48 10.98 23.06 7.56
CA ASP A 48 9.93 22.60 6.63
C ASP A 48 9.69 21.09 6.71
N ILE A 49 10.72 20.28 6.97
CA ILE A 49 10.60 18.81 7.02
C ILE A 49 9.83 18.42 8.28
N GLN A 50 10.23 18.96 9.43
CA GLN A 50 9.57 18.74 10.71
C GLN A 50 8.11 19.20 10.69
N LEU A 51 7.83 20.36 10.09
CA LEU A 51 6.47 20.89 9.99
C LEU A 51 5.57 20.07 9.05
N ARG A 52 6.12 19.53 7.95
CA ARG A 52 5.37 18.61 7.07
C ARG A 52 5.06 17.28 7.75
N GLU A 53 6.04 16.72 8.47
CA GLU A 53 5.83 15.51 9.26
C GLU A 53 4.78 15.73 10.35
N LEU A 54 4.86 16.87 11.04
CA LEU A 54 3.87 17.29 12.04
C LEU A 54 2.47 17.41 11.44
N GLU A 55 2.31 18.11 10.31
CA GLU A 55 1.01 18.28 9.63
C GLU A 55 0.38 16.92 9.27
N ALA A 56 1.16 16.03 8.65
CA ALA A 56 0.68 14.70 8.25
C ALA A 56 0.31 13.83 9.47
N ARG A 57 1.15 13.81 10.50
CA ARG A 57 0.90 13.03 11.73
C ARG A 57 -0.24 13.60 12.55
N LEU A 58 -0.39 14.92 12.62
CA LEU A 58 -1.50 15.59 13.28
C LEU A 58 -2.84 15.16 12.68
N SER A 59 -2.96 15.14 11.34
CA SER A 59 -4.17 14.67 10.67
C SER A 59 -4.50 13.22 11.05
N TYR A 60 -3.51 12.32 10.95
CA TYR A 60 -3.69 10.92 11.32
C TYR A 60 -4.15 10.73 12.77
N LEU A 61 -3.53 11.43 13.72
CA LEU A 61 -3.83 11.32 15.14
C LEU A 61 -5.20 11.91 15.48
N ARG A 62 -5.62 12.99 14.82
CA ARG A 62 -6.98 13.54 14.95
C ARG A 62 -8.02 12.53 14.47
N GLU A 63 -7.83 11.96 13.29
CA GLU A 63 -8.73 10.93 12.76
C GLU A 63 -8.81 9.69 13.67
N LEU A 64 -7.69 9.29 14.29
CA LEU A 64 -7.67 8.21 15.28
C LEU A 64 -8.49 8.56 16.53
N GLU A 65 -8.35 9.77 17.07
CA GLU A 65 -9.11 10.20 18.26
C GLU A 65 -10.60 10.37 17.96
N ASP A 66 -10.97 10.92 16.80
CA ASP A 66 -12.37 11.02 16.36
C ASP A 66 -12.98 9.62 16.21
N ARG A 67 -12.24 8.69 15.60
CA ARG A 67 -12.68 7.30 15.47
C ARG A 67 -12.79 6.61 16.83
N ARG A 68 -11.85 6.86 17.74
CA ARG A 68 -11.86 6.33 19.11
C ARG A 68 -13.13 6.76 19.86
N ALA A 69 -13.51 8.04 19.75
CA ALA A 69 -14.73 8.56 20.33
C ALA A 69 -15.99 7.90 19.74
N ALA A 70 -16.04 7.74 18.41
CA ALA A 70 -17.16 7.10 17.73
C ALA A 70 -17.33 5.62 18.13
N VAL A 71 -16.22 4.87 18.20
CA VAL A 71 -16.20 3.46 18.65
C VAL A 71 -16.68 3.36 20.09
N MET A 72 -16.15 4.19 20.99
CA MET A 72 -16.55 4.17 22.40
C MET A 72 -18.05 4.47 22.56
N LYS A 73 -18.58 5.47 21.85
CA LYS A 73 -20.01 5.79 21.85
C LYS A 73 -20.85 4.62 21.34
N SER A 74 -20.47 3.99 20.23
CA SER A 74 -21.23 2.87 19.66
C SER A 74 -21.28 1.65 20.57
N ILE A 75 -20.21 1.37 21.32
CA ILE A 75 -20.16 0.27 22.29
C ILE A 75 -20.99 0.60 23.54
N ASP A 76 -20.96 1.85 23.98
CA ASP A 76 -21.75 2.36 25.11
C ASP A 76 -23.26 2.30 24.82
N GLU A 77 -23.66 2.69 23.62
CA GLU A 77 -25.06 2.58 23.14
C GLU A 77 -25.58 1.13 23.12
N GLN A 78 -24.68 0.13 23.03
CA GLN A 78 -25.02 -1.29 23.15
C GLN A 78 -25.05 -1.80 24.59
N GLY A 79 -24.68 -0.97 25.57
CA GLY A 79 -24.56 -1.36 26.97
C GLY A 79 -23.39 -2.30 27.26
N LYS A 80 -22.39 -2.38 26.37
CA LYS A 80 -21.27 -3.33 26.44
C LYS A 80 -19.93 -2.70 26.83
N LEU A 81 -19.91 -1.40 27.13
CA LEU A 81 -18.68 -0.67 27.45
C LEU A 81 -18.24 -0.94 28.89
N THR A 82 -17.41 -1.96 29.09
CA THR A 82 -16.79 -2.25 30.39
C THR A 82 -15.60 -1.32 30.68
N ASP A 83 -15.21 -1.21 31.95
CA ASP A 83 -14.01 -0.41 32.33
C ASP A 83 -12.73 -0.95 31.69
N ALA A 84 -12.59 -2.27 31.60
CA ALA A 84 -11.47 -2.90 30.90
C ALA A 84 -11.43 -2.52 29.41
N LEU A 85 -12.59 -2.54 28.75
CA LEU A 85 -12.70 -2.15 27.34
C LEU A 85 -12.46 -0.65 27.14
N ARG A 86 -12.93 0.20 28.06
CA ARG A 86 -12.65 1.64 28.06
C ARG A 86 -11.16 1.93 28.15
N ILE A 87 -10.45 1.24 29.05
CA ILE A 87 -8.99 1.35 29.19
C ILE A 87 -8.31 0.89 27.90
N ALA A 88 -8.66 -0.29 27.39
CA ALA A 88 -8.07 -0.84 26.16
C ALA A 88 -8.27 0.12 24.97
N ILE A 89 -9.49 0.62 24.77
CA ILE A 89 -9.81 1.61 23.73
C ILE A 89 -9.06 2.93 23.96
N ALA A 90 -8.76 3.34 25.19
CA ALA A 90 -8.00 4.57 25.47
C ALA A 90 -6.49 4.44 25.17
N THR A 91 -5.95 3.22 25.25
CA THR A 91 -4.52 2.94 25.11
C THR A 91 -4.07 2.55 23.70
N VAL A 92 -4.96 2.15 22.79
CA VAL A 92 -4.55 1.76 21.42
C VAL A 92 -3.76 2.85 20.71
N GLY A 93 -2.69 2.45 20.03
CA GLY A 93 -1.75 3.32 19.34
C GLY A 93 -2.04 3.48 17.85
N THR A 94 -2.81 2.55 17.26
CA THR A 94 -3.09 2.54 15.82
C THR A 94 -4.58 2.44 15.53
N LYS A 95 -4.98 2.89 14.33
CA LYS A 95 -6.36 2.69 13.84
C LYS A 95 -6.71 1.21 13.71
N GLN A 96 -5.75 0.36 13.34
CA GLN A 96 -6.00 -1.08 13.19
C GLN A 96 -6.35 -1.74 14.53
N GLU A 97 -5.55 -1.49 15.57
CA GLU A 97 -5.84 -2.02 16.92
C GLU A 97 -7.22 -1.56 17.42
N LEU A 98 -7.59 -0.31 17.14
CA LEU A 98 -8.91 0.21 17.49
C LEU A 98 -10.03 -0.56 16.76
N GLU A 99 -9.86 -0.82 15.46
CA GLU A 99 -10.84 -1.57 14.67
C GLU A 99 -10.94 -3.04 15.09
N ASP A 100 -9.83 -3.66 15.52
CA ASP A 100 -9.81 -5.03 16.04
C ASP A 100 -10.59 -5.12 17.35
N ILE A 101 -10.40 -4.17 18.28
CA ILE A 101 -11.18 -4.10 19.52
C ILE A 101 -12.67 -3.83 19.22
N TYR A 102 -12.97 -3.03 18.19
CA TYR A 102 -14.34 -2.71 17.81
C TYR A 102 -15.06 -3.84 17.06
N LEU A 103 -14.32 -4.80 16.50
CA LEU A 103 -14.85 -5.83 15.60
C LEU A 103 -16.05 -6.64 16.18
N PRO A 104 -16.07 -7.04 17.47
CA PRO A 104 -17.21 -7.75 18.07
C PRO A 104 -18.50 -6.92 18.14
N PHE A 105 -18.38 -5.59 18.10
CA PHE A 105 -19.48 -4.64 18.33
C PHE A 105 -20.01 -3.99 17.05
N LYS A 106 -19.33 -4.20 15.92
CA LYS A 106 -19.81 -3.71 14.61
C LYS A 106 -21.14 -4.37 14.26
N GLN A 107 -22.08 -3.60 13.74
CA GLN A 107 -23.27 -4.14 13.09
C GLN A 107 -22.87 -4.98 11.88
N LYS A 108 -23.32 -6.23 11.82
CA LYS A 108 -22.95 -7.20 10.79
C LYS A 108 -24.15 -7.58 9.93
N ARG A 109 -23.86 -8.04 8.71
CA ARG A 109 -24.80 -8.85 7.95
C ARG A 109 -25.10 -10.12 8.76
N ARG A 110 -26.34 -10.60 8.71
CA ARG A 110 -26.78 -11.84 9.35
C ARG A 110 -25.88 -13.02 8.93
N THR A 111 -24.89 -13.37 9.75
CA THR A 111 -23.90 -14.44 9.48
C THR A 111 -24.44 -15.81 9.89
N LYS A 112 -23.81 -16.90 9.44
CA LYS A 112 -24.17 -18.25 9.92
C LYS A 112 -24.06 -18.40 11.44
N GLY A 113 -23.02 -17.81 12.04
CA GLY A 113 -22.85 -17.77 13.50
C GLY A 113 -23.97 -16.97 14.17
N GLN A 114 -24.32 -15.79 13.64
CA GLN A 114 -25.43 -14.99 14.16
C GLN A 114 -26.77 -15.72 14.04
N ILE A 115 -27.04 -16.38 12.91
CA ILE A 115 -28.22 -17.22 12.71
C ILE A 115 -28.28 -18.32 13.77
N ALA A 116 -27.18 -19.02 14.01
CA ALA A 116 -27.13 -20.05 15.05
C ALA A 116 -27.38 -19.47 16.47
N ARG A 117 -26.90 -18.26 16.78
CA ARG A 117 -27.21 -17.56 18.04
C ARG A 117 -28.69 -17.23 18.16
N GLU A 118 -29.30 -16.70 17.11
CA GLU A 118 -30.74 -16.38 17.04
C GLU A 118 -31.61 -17.63 17.27
N PHE A 119 -31.14 -18.80 16.81
CA PHE A 119 -31.79 -20.09 17.03
C PHE A 119 -31.48 -20.71 18.41
N GLY A 120 -30.73 -20.01 19.27
CA GLY A 120 -30.45 -20.42 20.64
C GLY A 120 -29.37 -21.51 20.78
N ILE A 121 -28.46 -21.63 19.82
CA ILE A 121 -27.38 -22.65 19.82
C ILE A 121 -26.16 -22.20 20.63
N GLU A 122 -26.04 -20.91 20.96
CA GLU A 122 -24.88 -20.37 21.71
C GLU A 122 -24.60 -21.08 23.05
N PRO A 123 -25.60 -21.41 23.90
CA PRO A 123 -25.37 -22.17 25.12
C PRO A 123 -24.74 -23.55 24.89
N LEU A 124 -25.06 -24.22 23.77
CA LEU A 124 -24.43 -25.49 23.40
C LEU A 124 -22.95 -25.29 23.04
N ALA A 125 -22.64 -24.24 22.28
CA ALA A 125 -21.27 -23.91 21.92
C ALA A 125 -20.41 -23.63 23.16
N ASP A 126 -20.95 -22.88 24.12
CA ASP A 126 -20.30 -22.60 25.40
C ASP A 126 -20.08 -23.87 26.21
N LYS A 127 -21.12 -24.71 26.32
CA LYS A 127 -21.08 -25.97 27.07
C LYS A 127 -20.03 -26.94 26.52
N LEU A 128 -20.02 -27.18 25.21
CA LEU A 128 -19.10 -28.12 24.57
C LEU A 128 -17.65 -27.64 24.57
N PHE A 129 -17.41 -26.32 24.53
CA PHE A 129 -16.05 -25.78 24.63
C PHE A 129 -15.53 -25.79 26.08
N ALA A 130 -16.40 -25.49 27.06
CA ALA A 130 -16.04 -25.49 28.48
C ALA A 130 -15.76 -26.89 29.03
N ASP A 131 -16.53 -27.90 28.58
CA ASP A 131 -16.32 -29.29 28.95
C ASP A 131 -16.21 -30.19 27.71
N PRO A 132 -14.97 -30.41 27.22
CA PRO A 132 -14.76 -31.25 26.06
C PRO A 132 -15.05 -32.75 26.29
N THR A 133 -15.36 -33.17 27.51
CA THR A 133 -15.71 -34.57 27.82
C THR A 133 -17.13 -34.95 27.41
N LEU A 134 -17.97 -33.97 27.13
CA LEU A 134 -19.34 -34.15 26.67
C LEU A 134 -19.40 -34.66 25.23
N ASP A 135 -20.35 -35.56 24.95
CA ASP A 135 -20.62 -36.02 23.59
C ASP A 135 -21.42 -34.96 22.81
N PRO A 136 -20.84 -34.35 21.75
CA PRO A 136 -21.54 -33.33 20.98
C PRO A 136 -22.84 -33.81 20.34
N ALA A 137 -22.91 -35.06 19.91
CA ALA A 137 -24.09 -35.57 19.21
C ALA A 137 -25.29 -35.67 20.15
N VAL A 138 -25.06 -36.17 21.37
CA VAL A 138 -26.08 -36.27 22.42
C VAL A 138 -26.53 -34.89 22.87
N GLU A 139 -25.58 -34.00 23.15
CA GLU A 139 -25.89 -32.64 23.62
C GLU A 139 -26.63 -31.80 22.58
N ALA A 140 -26.38 -32.04 21.28
CA ALA A 140 -27.04 -31.33 20.19
C ALA A 140 -28.53 -31.68 20.03
N GLU A 141 -29.00 -32.84 20.52
CA GLU A 141 -30.41 -33.25 20.40
C GLU A 141 -31.37 -32.24 21.06
N ALA A 142 -30.95 -31.65 22.17
CA ALA A 142 -31.74 -30.65 22.90
C ALA A 142 -31.86 -29.30 22.16
N PHE A 143 -31.07 -29.09 21.11
CA PHE A 143 -30.98 -27.83 20.36
C PHE A 143 -31.54 -27.92 18.93
N LEU A 144 -32.18 -29.04 18.57
CA LEU A 144 -32.82 -29.18 17.27
C LEU A 144 -33.94 -28.16 17.11
N LYS A 145 -33.98 -27.49 15.95
CA LYS A 145 -35.01 -26.52 15.57
C LYS A 145 -35.58 -26.87 14.21
N PRO A 146 -36.89 -26.73 13.99
CA PRO A 146 -37.48 -26.98 12.68
C PRO A 146 -36.85 -26.05 11.63
N ALA A 147 -36.78 -26.54 10.38
CA ALA A 147 -36.35 -25.71 9.26
C ALA A 147 -37.31 -24.53 9.08
N GLU A 148 -36.78 -23.33 8.96
CA GLU A 148 -37.57 -22.15 8.60
C GLU A 148 -37.70 -22.03 7.08
N THR A 149 -38.81 -21.45 6.63
CA THR A 149 -39.00 -21.03 5.23
C THR A 149 -39.05 -19.52 5.21
N LEU A 150 -38.29 -18.89 4.31
CA LEU A 150 -38.29 -17.45 4.15
C LEU A 150 -39.61 -16.97 3.50
N ASP A 151 -39.94 -15.69 3.66
CA ASP A 151 -41.17 -15.07 3.13
C ASP A 151 -41.29 -15.20 1.59
N ASP A 152 -40.17 -15.39 0.89
CA ASP A 152 -40.10 -15.60 -0.56
C ASP A 152 -40.22 -17.09 -0.98
N GLY A 153 -40.56 -17.98 -0.05
CA GLY A 153 -40.74 -19.41 -0.26
C GLY A 153 -39.44 -20.21 -0.38
N LYS A 154 -38.27 -19.58 -0.18
CA LYS A 154 -36.97 -20.29 -0.19
C LYS A 154 -36.68 -20.99 1.14
N PRO A 155 -35.88 -22.07 1.13
CA PRO A 155 -35.38 -22.67 2.36
C PRO A 155 -34.61 -21.64 3.19
N GLY A 156 -35.05 -21.44 4.42
CA GLY A 156 -34.36 -20.64 5.43
C GLY A 156 -33.31 -21.47 6.18
N PRO A 157 -32.80 -20.96 7.31
CA PRO A 157 -31.91 -21.71 8.18
C PRO A 157 -32.56 -23.02 8.66
N ASP A 158 -31.77 -24.09 8.67
CA ASP A 158 -32.20 -25.42 9.08
C ASP A 158 -31.26 -25.96 10.15
N PHE A 159 -31.81 -26.22 11.34
CA PHE A 159 -31.13 -26.88 12.45
C PHE A 159 -31.92 -28.11 12.92
N SER A 160 -32.64 -28.75 11.99
CA SER A 160 -33.50 -29.91 12.28
C SER A 160 -32.74 -31.20 12.47
N THR A 161 -31.43 -31.19 12.21
CA THR A 161 -30.55 -32.35 12.33
C THR A 161 -29.35 -32.05 13.24
N VAL A 162 -28.85 -33.07 13.94
CA VAL A 162 -27.66 -32.98 14.80
C VAL A 162 -26.45 -32.39 14.06
N PRO A 163 -26.10 -32.85 12.83
CA PRO A 163 -25.00 -32.24 12.09
C PRO A 163 -25.18 -30.73 11.82
N ALA A 164 -26.40 -30.27 11.54
CA ALA A 164 -26.67 -28.86 11.30
C ALA A 164 -26.49 -28.01 12.57
N VAL A 165 -26.93 -28.52 13.73
CA VAL A 165 -26.68 -27.88 15.03
C VAL A 165 -25.18 -27.78 15.31
N LEU A 166 -24.43 -28.86 15.10
CA LEU A 166 -22.97 -28.87 15.31
C LEU A 166 -22.21 -27.95 14.35
N ASP A 167 -22.69 -27.79 13.12
CA ASP A 167 -22.19 -26.77 12.20
C ASP A 167 -22.48 -25.35 12.70
N GLY A 168 -23.64 -25.13 13.32
CA GLY A 168 -23.96 -23.89 14.03
C GLY A 168 -23.00 -23.61 15.18
N VAL A 169 -22.69 -24.63 16.00
CA VAL A 169 -21.69 -24.55 17.07
C VAL A 169 -20.32 -24.16 16.52
N ARG A 170 -19.87 -24.83 15.45
CA ARG A 170 -18.60 -24.52 14.75
C ARG A 170 -18.58 -23.06 14.30
N ASP A 171 -19.64 -22.58 13.68
CA ASP A 171 -19.71 -21.22 13.14
C ASP A 171 -19.76 -20.15 14.26
N ILE A 172 -20.44 -20.42 15.39
CA ILE A 172 -20.43 -19.55 16.58
C ILE A 172 -19.02 -19.45 17.17
N LEU A 173 -18.39 -20.58 17.47
CA LEU A 173 -17.05 -20.62 18.05
C LEU A 173 -16.03 -19.96 17.12
N SER A 174 -16.12 -20.26 15.83
CA SER A 174 -15.20 -19.72 14.84
C SER A 174 -15.30 -18.22 14.69
N GLU A 175 -16.52 -17.67 14.69
CA GLU A 175 -16.72 -16.23 14.67
C GLU A 175 -16.21 -15.57 15.95
N ARG A 176 -16.47 -16.17 17.11
CA ARG A 176 -15.99 -15.65 18.40
C ARG A 176 -14.47 -15.54 18.44
N TRP A 177 -13.76 -16.59 18.03
CA TRP A 177 -12.30 -16.60 18.05
C TRP A 177 -11.70 -15.69 16.96
N ALA A 178 -12.31 -15.61 15.79
CA ALA A 178 -11.86 -14.70 14.73
C ALA A 178 -11.98 -13.21 15.10
N GLU A 179 -12.73 -12.90 16.16
CA GLU A 179 -12.97 -11.55 16.66
C GLU A 179 -12.25 -11.26 17.98
N ASP A 180 -11.47 -12.22 18.47
CA ASP A 180 -10.57 -11.98 19.60
C ASP A 180 -9.39 -11.12 19.12
N ALA A 181 -9.37 -9.86 19.56
CA ALA A 181 -8.35 -8.88 19.18
C ALA A 181 -6.93 -9.34 19.53
N ALA A 182 -6.74 -10.04 20.65
CA ALA A 182 -5.43 -10.53 21.07
C ALA A 182 -4.98 -11.71 20.18
N LEU A 183 -5.90 -12.59 19.77
CA LEU A 183 -5.60 -13.63 18.79
C LEU A 183 -5.21 -13.04 17.44
N VAL A 184 -6.04 -12.14 16.91
CA VAL A 184 -5.84 -11.50 15.60
C VAL A 184 -4.48 -10.80 15.56
N GLN A 185 -4.17 -9.99 16.58
CA GLN A 185 -2.90 -9.27 16.63
C GLN A 185 -1.69 -10.21 16.67
N ARG A 186 -1.72 -11.25 17.50
CA ARG A 186 -0.60 -12.22 17.57
C ARG A 186 -0.39 -12.97 16.26
N LEU A 187 -1.47 -13.36 15.58
CA LEU A 187 -1.36 -14.03 14.29
C LEU A 187 -0.84 -13.07 13.21
N ARG A 188 -1.30 -11.81 13.21
CA ARG A 188 -0.82 -10.76 12.30
C ARG A 188 0.68 -10.50 12.48
N GLU A 189 1.14 -10.33 13.71
CA GLU A 189 2.57 -10.12 14.01
C GLU A 189 3.43 -11.32 13.63
N TRP A 190 2.96 -12.53 13.95
CA TRP A 190 3.64 -13.76 13.56
C TRP A 190 3.75 -13.89 12.04
N LEU A 191 2.66 -13.70 11.31
CA LEU A 191 2.66 -13.80 9.84
C LEU A 191 3.42 -12.66 9.18
N TRP A 192 3.49 -11.48 9.80
CA TRP A 192 4.35 -10.41 9.31
C TRP A 192 5.83 -10.79 9.40
N SER A 193 6.21 -11.48 10.49
CA SER A 193 7.59 -11.90 10.73
C SER A 193 8.00 -13.14 9.91
N GLU A 194 7.10 -14.11 9.77
CA GLU A 194 7.43 -15.45 9.24
C GLU A 194 6.62 -15.86 8.02
N GLY A 195 5.48 -15.20 7.74
CA GLY A 195 4.65 -15.51 6.58
C GLY A 195 5.36 -15.17 5.28
N LEU A 196 5.10 -15.96 4.25
CA LEU A 196 5.69 -15.77 2.92
C LEU A 196 4.70 -15.07 2.00
N PHE A 197 5.16 -14.02 1.34
CA PHE A 197 4.45 -13.39 0.24
C PHE A 197 4.76 -14.15 -1.04
N LYS A 198 3.82 -15.00 -1.47
CA LYS A 198 3.97 -15.89 -2.62
C LYS A 198 3.22 -15.34 -3.84
N SER A 199 3.87 -15.38 -4.99
CA SER A 199 3.31 -15.01 -6.29
C SER A 199 3.46 -16.16 -7.29
N THR A 200 2.39 -16.43 -8.03
CA THR A 200 2.38 -17.43 -9.11
C THR A 200 1.71 -16.91 -10.37
N LEU A 201 2.11 -17.39 -11.54
CA LEU A 201 1.38 -17.11 -12.78
C LEU A 201 -0.07 -17.61 -12.70
N MET A 202 -1.03 -16.77 -13.07
CA MET A 202 -2.43 -17.21 -13.15
C MET A 202 -2.61 -18.29 -14.21
N THR A 203 -3.48 -19.26 -13.91
CA THR A 203 -3.84 -20.32 -14.84
C THR A 203 -4.42 -19.74 -16.13
N GLY A 204 -3.93 -20.22 -17.28
CA GLY A 204 -4.43 -19.79 -18.60
C GLY A 204 -3.75 -18.55 -19.19
N LYS A 205 -2.71 -18.00 -18.55
CA LYS A 205 -1.88 -16.91 -19.12
C LYS A 205 -0.69 -17.47 -19.90
N ASP A 206 -0.35 -16.84 -21.02
CA ASP A 206 0.81 -17.17 -21.85
C ASP A 206 2.05 -16.40 -21.38
N GLU A 207 3.06 -17.12 -20.92
CA GLU A 207 4.36 -16.58 -20.45
C GLU A 207 5.19 -15.86 -21.52
N ASN A 208 4.88 -16.10 -22.81
CA ASN A 208 5.59 -15.51 -23.95
C ASN A 208 4.92 -14.24 -24.48
N ASN A 209 3.73 -13.91 -23.98
CA ASN A 209 3.09 -12.64 -24.29
C ASN A 209 3.94 -11.47 -23.73
N VAL A 210 4.10 -10.40 -24.52
CA VAL A 210 4.93 -9.24 -24.16
C VAL A 210 4.47 -8.55 -22.87
N ASP A 211 3.17 -8.54 -22.58
CA ASP A 211 2.64 -7.92 -21.37
C ASP A 211 2.76 -8.82 -20.14
N VAL A 212 2.68 -10.14 -20.33
CA VAL A 212 2.82 -11.14 -19.28
C VAL A 212 4.29 -11.33 -18.89
N SER A 213 5.19 -11.43 -19.87
CA SER A 213 6.63 -11.63 -19.68
C SER A 213 7.31 -10.53 -18.87
N LYS A 214 6.72 -9.33 -18.77
CA LYS A 214 7.17 -8.25 -17.86
C LYS A 214 7.18 -8.65 -16.39
N PHE A 215 6.41 -9.67 -16.02
CA PHE A 215 6.28 -10.18 -14.65
C PHE A 215 6.96 -11.54 -14.45
N ARG A 216 7.83 -11.97 -15.39
CA ARG A 216 8.43 -13.30 -15.40
C ARG A 216 9.17 -13.65 -14.11
N ASP A 217 9.84 -12.68 -13.50
CA ASP A 217 10.55 -12.84 -12.21
C ASP A 217 9.60 -13.21 -11.04
N TYR A 218 8.29 -13.05 -11.23
CA TYR A 218 7.25 -13.25 -10.20
C TYR A 218 6.31 -14.43 -10.51
N PHE A 219 6.59 -15.25 -11.53
CA PHE A 219 5.76 -16.44 -11.86
C PHE A 219 5.90 -17.59 -10.87
N ALA A 220 7.02 -17.65 -10.15
CA ALA A 220 7.29 -18.59 -9.07
C ALA A 220 8.18 -17.89 -8.03
N TYR A 221 7.56 -17.02 -7.24
CA TYR A 221 8.25 -16.15 -6.29
C TYR A 221 7.70 -16.33 -4.88
N ASP A 222 8.57 -16.43 -3.89
CA ASP A 222 8.21 -16.29 -2.48
C ASP A 222 9.36 -15.63 -1.69
N GLU A 223 8.99 -14.81 -0.71
CA GLU A 223 9.91 -14.15 0.22
C GLU A 223 9.15 -13.81 1.52
N PRO A 224 9.80 -13.78 2.70
CA PRO A 224 9.16 -13.31 3.92
C PRO A 224 8.51 -11.93 3.74
N ILE A 225 7.20 -11.82 4.04
CA ILE A 225 6.39 -10.64 3.71
C ILE A 225 6.96 -9.34 4.30
N GLY A 226 7.44 -9.38 5.54
CA GLY A 226 8.04 -8.22 6.21
C GLY A 226 9.40 -7.79 5.67
N ARG A 227 9.98 -8.51 4.69
CA ARG A 227 11.28 -8.20 4.06
C ARG A 227 11.17 -7.83 2.58
N VAL A 228 9.98 -7.92 1.98
CA VAL A 228 9.78 -7.67 0.56
C VAL A 228 10.11 -6.21 0.22
N PRO A 229 11.05 -5.93 -0.71
CA PRO A 229 11.35 -4.58 -1.13
C PRO A 229 10.17 -3.88 -1.82
N SER A 230 10.05 -2.55 -1.65
CA SER A 230 8.96 -1.73 -2.21
C SER A 230 8.69 -1.99 -3.70
N HIS A 231 9.72 -1.98 -4.55
CA HIS A 231 9.55 -2.18 -6.00
C HIS A 231 9.01 -3.57 -6.37
N ARG A 232 9.37 -4.63 -5.62
CA ARG A 232 8.87 -5.99 -5.85
C ARG A 232 7.43 -6.12 -5.39
N ALA A 233 7.10 -5.60 -4.22
CA ALA A 233 5.73 -5.57 -3.72
C ALA A 233 4.79 -4.89 -4.73
N LEU A 234 5.16 -3.69 -5.21
CA LEU A 234 4.39 -2.95 -6.20
C LEU A 234 4.29 -3.68 -7.55
N ALA A 235 5.35 -4.37 -7.98
CA ALA A 235 5.32 -5.16 -9.21
C ALA A 235 4.34 -6.35 -9.10
N VAL A 236 4.38 -7.09 -7.98
CA VAL A 236 3.45 -8.20 -7.75
C VAL A 236 2.02 -7.71 -7.62
N PHE A 237 1.76 -6.64 -6.85
CA PHE A 237 0.41 -6.06 -6.74
C PHE A 237 -0.12 -5.56 -8.08
N ARG A 238 0.75 -4.98 -8.93
CA ARG A 238 0.38 -4.60 -10.30
C ARG A 238 0.04 -5.81 -11.15
N GLY A 239 0.85 -6.87 -11.10
CA GLY A 239 0.59 -8.11 -11.83
C GLY A 239 -0.73 -8.77 -11.39
N ARG A 240 -1.04 -8.72 -10.09
CA ARG A 240 -2.32 -9.17 -9.54
C ARG A 240 -3.50 -8.34 -10.05
N ALA A 241 -3.38 -7.01 -10.05
CA ALA A 241 -4.46 -6.13 -10.52
C ALA A 241 -4.74 -6.26 -12.02
N LEU A 242 -3.78 -6.73 -12.81
CA LEU A 242 -3.92 -7.02 -14.24
C LEU A 242 -4.37 -8.46 -14.53
N ASP A 243 -4.76 -9.19 -13.49
CA ASP A 243 -5.09 -10.61 -13.56
C ASP A 243 -3.99 -11.49 -14.17
N ILE A 244 -2.71 -11.13 -14.02
CA ILE A 244 -1.55 -11.89 -14.54
C ILE A 244 -0.97 -12.80 -13.46
N LEU A 245 -0.87 -12.30 -12.23
CA LEU A 245 -0.31 -13.01 -11.09
C LEU A 245 -1.39 -13.29 -10.05
N ASP A 246 -1.34 -14.45 -9.42
CA ASP A 246 -2.01 -14.70 -8.14
C ASP A 246 -1.01 -14.42 -7.02
N ALA A 247 -1.43 -13.69 -5.98
CA ALA A 247 -0.59 -13.36 -4.84
C ALA A 247 -1.29 -13.78 -3.54
N LYS A 248 -0.58 -14.54 -2.71
CA LYS A 248 -1.10 -15.15 -1.49
C LYS A 248 -0.12 -15.00 -0.33
N LEU A 249 -0.67 -14.90 0.88
CA LEU A 249 0.09 -15.07 2.10
C LEU A 249 0.07 -16.54 2.47
N VAL A 250 1.24 -17.19 2.45
CA VAL A 250 1.36 -18.60 2.80
C VAL A 250 2.17 -18.77 4.09
N LEU A 251 1.90 -19.88 4.78
CA LEU A 251 2.69 -20.25 5.95
C LEU A 251 4.11 -20.63 5.51
N PRO A 252 5.13 -20.37 6.34
CA PRO A 252 6.51 -20.75 6.02
C PRO A 252 6.68 -22.27 5.90
N ILE A 253 5.86 -23.03 6.63
CA ILE A 253 5.80 -24.49 6.57
C ILE A 253 4.41 -24.86 6.08
N GLU A 254 4.34 -25.48 4.91
CA GLU A 254 3.10 -25.94 4.33
C GLU A 254 2.54 -27.10 5.17
N PRO A 255 1.26 -27.05 5.58
CA PRO A 255 0.69 -28.10 6.38
C PRO A 255 0.55 -29.39 5.56
N GLU A 256 0.96 -30.52 6.12
CA GLU A 256 0.69 -31.82 5.51
C GLU A 256 -0.83 -32.08 5.45
N PRO A 257 -1.33 -32.69 4.36
CA PRO A 257 -2.74 -33.04 4.25
C PRO A 257 -3.23 -33.86 5.45
N GLY A 258 -4.29 -33.38 6.11
CA GLY A 258 -4.89 -34.04 7.27
C GLY A 258 -4.21 -33.76 8.62
N LYS A 259 -3.07 -33.06 8.65
CA LYS A 259 -2.44 -32.62 9.90
C LYS A 259 -2.79 -31.16 10.23
N PRO A 260 -2.88 -30.80 11.52
CA PRO A 260 -3.07 -29.40 11.91
C PRO A 260 -1.90 -28.52 11.48
N SER A 261 -2.21 -27.30 11.02
CA SER A 261 -1.19 -26.31 10.69
C SER A 261 -0.61 -25.62 11.94
N ILE A 262 0.54 -24.96 11.81
CA ILE A 262 1.12 -24.14 12.90
C ILE A 262 0.15 -23.03 13.31
N ALA A 263 -0.60 -22.45 12.36
CA ALA A 263 -1.60 -21.45 12.65
C ALA A 263 -2.75 -22.01 13.51
N GLU A 264 -3.23 -23.21 13.18
CA GLU A 264 -4.23 -23.93 13.99
C GLU A 264 -3.68 -24.22 15.40
N GLY A 265 -2.41 -24.59 15.53
CA GLY A 265 -1.73 -24.77 16.82
C GLY A 265 -1.65 -23.49 17.65
N LYS A 266 -1.34 -22.34 17.02
CA LYS A 266 -1.32 -21.04 17.70
C LYS A 266 -2.70 -20.60 18.19
N ILE A 267 -3.74 -20.88 17.42
CA ILE A 267 -5.13 -20.67 17.84
C ILE A 267 -5.44 -21.56 19.05
N ALA A 268 -5.17 -22.86 18.96
CA ALA A 268 -5.40 -23.81 20.06
C ALA A 268 -4.70 -23.38 21.37
N LEU A 269 -3.44 -22.97 21.29
CA LEU A 269 -2.67 -22.45 22.43
C LEU A 269 -3.30 -21.22 23.05
N HIS A 270 -3.76 -20.27 22.24
CA HIS A 270 -4.44 -19.09 22.76
C HIS A 270 -5.75 -19.44 23.47
N LEU A 271 -6.49 -20.40 22.94
CA LEU A 271 -7.74 -20.89 23.51
C LEU A 271 -7.55 -21.75 24.77
N GLY A 272 -6.31 -22.12 25.11
CA GLY A 272 -6.03 -23.04 26.22
C GLY A 272 -6.55 -24.46 25.95
N TRP A 273 -6.71 -24.84 24.68
CA TRP A 273 -7.25 -26.14 24.27
C TRP A 273 -6.16 -27.02 23.65
N SER A 274 -6.21 -28.31 23.96
CA SER A 274 -5.40 -29.36 23.34
C SER A 274 -6.26 -30.58 23.04
N HIS A 275 -6.01 -31.25 21.91
CA HIS A 275 -6.72 -32.49 21.58
C HIS A 275 -6.21 -33.63 22.47
N ALA A 276 -7.07 -34.14 23.35
CA ALA A 276 -6.79 -35.23 24.29
C ALA A 276 -7.69 -36.45 24.03
N ALA A 277 -8.22 -36.58 22.81
CA ALA A 277 -9.17 -37.61 22.40
C ALA A 277 -10.46 -37.66 23.25
N ARG A 278 -10.90 -36.51 23.78
CA ARG A 278 -12.21 -36.39 24.45
C ARG A 278 -13.34 -36.28 23.41
N PRO A 279 -14.59 -36.64 23.74
CA PRO A 279 -15.69 -36.70 22.78
C PRO A 279 -15.91 -35.41 21.96
N ALA A 280 -15.77 -34.23 22.55
CA ALA A 280 -15.93 -32.96 21.81
C ALA A 280 -14.67 -32.47 21.09
N ASP A 281 -13.49 -33.06 21.34
CA ASP A 281 -12.22 -32.54 20.81
C ASP A 281 -12.19 -32.54 19.28
N ASP A 282 -12.89 -33.46 18.61
CA ASP A 282 -12.99 -33.51 17.16
C ASP A 282 -13.82 -32.36 16.59
N LEU A 283 -14.88 -31.96 17.27
CA LEU A 283 -15.66 -30.78 16.92
C LEU A 283 -14.85 -29.51 17.14
N ILE A 284 -14.17 -29.38 18.28
CA ILE A 284 -13.35 -28.21 18.61
C ILE A 284 -12.20 -28.08 17.61
N ARG A 285 -11.51 -29.19 17.28
CA ARG A 285 -10.47 -29.23 16.24
C ARG A 285 -10.99 -28.75 14.89
N LYS A 286 -12.18 -29.20 14.47
CA LYS A 286 -12.84 -28.73 13.24
C LYS A 286 -13.13 -27.23 13.31
N ALA A 287 -13.62 -26.73 14.44
CA ALA A 287 -13.85 -25.30 14.63
C ALA A 287 -12.56 -24.48 14.57
N VAL A 288 -11.45 -24.96 15.14
CA VAL A 288 -10.13 -24.29 15.08
C VAL A 288 -9.64 -24.22 13.64
N ALA A 289 -9.70 -25.34 12.91
CA ALA A 289 -9.34 -25.39 11.49
C ALA A 289 -10.21 -24.46 10.64
N TRP A 290 -11.52 -24.41 10.91
CA TRP A 290 -12.46 -23.51 10.22
C TRP A 290 -12.14 -22.03 10.49
N THR A 291 -11.82 -21.71 11.74
CA THR A 291 -11.41 -20.36 12.17
C THR A 291 -10.18 -19.89 11.44
N TRP A 292 -9.17 -20.75 11.31
CA TRP A 292 -8.01 -20.42 10.50
C TRP A 292 -8.38 -20.24 9.03
N ARG A 293 -8.94 -21.27 8.39
CA ARG A 293 -9.05 -21.35 6.92
C ARG A 293 -10.08 -20.41 6.32
N VAL A 294 -11.18 -20.16 7.03
CA VAL A 294 -12.34 -19.43 6.50
C VAL A 294 -12.41 -18.00 7.03
N LYS A 295 -11.77 -17.70 8.16
CA LYS A 295 -11.83 -16.38 8.81
C LYS A 295 -10.46 -15.71 8.90
N LEU A 296 -9.55 -16.27 9.70
CA LEU A 296 -8.31 -15.60 10.11
C LEU A 296 -7.27 -15.53 8.98
N SER A 297 -7.13 -16.56 8.15
CA SER A 297 -6.18 -16.54 7.03
C SER A 297 -6.49 -15.44 6.03
N LEU A 298 -7.76 -15.33 5.60
CA LEU A 298 -8.21 -14.37 4.60
C LEU A 298 -8.25 -12.94 5.14
N SER A 299 -8.64 -12.74 6.40
CA SER A 299 -8.60 -11.41 7.02
C SER A 299 -7.16 -10.95 7.21
N THR A 300 -6.29 -11.79 7.78
CA THR A 300 -4.89 -11.43 8.02
C THR A 300 -4.12 -11.23 6.73
N GLU A 301 -4.38 -12.01 5.67
CA GLU A 301 -3.80 -11.78 4.34
C GLU A 301 -4.13 -10.38 3.82
N ARG A 302 -5.41 -9.99 3.87
CA ARG A 302 -5.85 -8.65 3.42
C ARG A 302 -5.19 -7.55 4.24
N ASP A 303 -5.16 -7.68 5.56
CA ASP A 303 -4.54 -6.70 6.45
C ASP A 303 -3.04 -6.54 6.14
N LEU A 304 -2.31 -7.65 6.03
CA LEU A 304 -0.87 -7.63 5.79
C LEU A 304 -0.52 -7.18 4.37
N PHE A 305 -1.37 -7.46 3.38
CA PHE A 305 -1.19 -6.94 2.02
C PHE A 305 -1.42 -5.43 1.95
N THR A 306 -2.45 -4.92 2.64
CA THR A 306 -2.67 -3.48 2.77
C THR A 306 -1.45 -2.83 3.42
N ARG A 307 -0.96 -3.37 4.53
CA ARG A 307 0.26 -2.88 5.20
C ARG A 307 1.48 -2.87 4.27
N LEU A 308 1.78 -4.00 3.62
CA LEU A 308 2.91 -4.09 2.69
C LEU A 308 2.78 -3.08 1.55
N ARG A 309 1.56 -2.90 1.02
CA ARG A 309 1.28 -1.95 -0.05
C ARG A 309 1.50 -0.51 0.41
N GLU A 310 0.97 -0.11 1.55
CA GLU A 310 1.13 1.24 2.10
C GLU A 310 2.61 1.56 2.37
N ASP A 311 3.36 0.62 2.95
CA ASP A 311 4.81 0.77 3.19
C ASP A 311 5.61 0.89 1.86
N ALA A 312 5.23 0.09 0.86
CA ALA A 312 5.84 0.11 -0.45
C ALA A 312 5.54 1.42 -1.21
N GLU A 313 4.28 1.87 -1.20
CA GLU A 313 3.84 3.13 -1.82
C GLU A 313 4.51 4.33 -1.16
N LYS A 314 4.59 4.38 0.17
CA LYS A 314 5.29 5.44 0.92
C LYS A 314 6.74 5.57 0.48
N THR A 315 7.44 4.44 0.30
CA THR A 315 8.83 4.42 -0.17
C THR A 315 8.95 4.93 -1.62
N ALA A 316 8.07 4.47 -2.52
CA ALA A 316 8.08 4.89 -3.91
C ALA A 316 7.75 6.39 -4.07
N ILE A 317 6.74 6.87 -3.36
CA ILE A 317 6.35 8.30 -3.35
C ILE A 317 7.50 9.17 -2.86
N LYS A 318 8.23 8.73 -1.82
CA LYS A 318 9.41 9.46 -1.35
C LYS A 318 10.47 9.61 -2.45
N VAL A 319 10.79 8.52 -3.16
CA VAL A 319 11.74 8.58 -4.28
C VAL A 319 11.25 9.52 -5.39
N PHE A 320 9.95 9.51 -5.71
CA PHE A 320 9.39 10.46 -6.67
C PHE A 320 9.46 11.91 -6.18
N ALA A 321 9.20 12.15 -4.90
CA ALA A 321 9.29 13.48 -4.30
C ALA A 321 10.73 14.01 -4.32
N ASP A 322 11.71 13.17 -3.98
CA ASP A 322 13.14 13.52 -4.01
C ASP A 322 13.59 13.83 -5.46
N ASN A 323 13.23 12.97 -6.42
CA ASN A 323 13.53 13.20 -7.84
C ASN A 323 12.89 14.49 -8.36
N LEU A 324 11.63 14.76 -8.01
CA LEU A 324 10.94 15.99 -8.42
C LEU A 324 11.59 17.22 -7.79
N ARG A 325 11.98 17.14 -6.52
CA ARG A 325 12.69 18.23 -5.83
C ARG A 325 14.00 18.56 -6.53
N ASP A 326 14.79 17.55 -6.87
CA ASP A 326 16.06 17.75 -7.57
C ASP A 326 15.85 18.40 -8.95
N LEU A 327 14.80 18.01 -9.68
CA LEU A 327 14.43 18.63 -10.95
C LEU A 327 14.00 20.10 -10.78
N LEU A 328 13.20 20.41 -9.75
CA LEU A 328 12.72 21.77 -9.49
C LEU A 328 13.82 22.71 -8.99
N LEU A 329 14.84 22.17 -8.31
CA LEU A 329 15.97 22.92 -7.75
C LEU A 329 17.22 22.86 -8.64
N ALA A 330 17.14 22.24 -9.81
CA ALA A 330 18.22 22.22 -10.77
C ALA A 330 18.64 23.66 -11.15
N ALA A 331 19.95 23.89 -11.23
CA ALA A 331 20.48 25.22 -11.51
C ALA A 331 19.93 25.74 -12.86
N PRO A 332 19.27 26.91 -12.88
CA PRO A 332 18.76 27.45 -14.13
C PRO A 332 19.92 27.82 -15.05
N ALA A 333 19.83 27.43 -16.32
CA ALA A 333 20.80 27.77 -17.36
C ALA A 333 20.92 29.28 -17.64
N GLY A 334 20.04 30.10 -17.08
CA GLY A 334 20.02 31.55 -17.24
C GLY A 334 19.47 32.01 -18.60
N ARG A 335 19.78 33.26 -18.95
CA ARG A 335 19.28 33.93 -20.17
C ARG A 335 20.13 33.54 -21.37
N ARG A 336 19.82 32.38 -21.97
CA ARG A 336 20.55 31.80 -23.11
C ARG A 336 19.61 31.53 -24.28
N VAL A 337 20.16 31.55 -25.50
CA VAL A 337 19.40 31.15 -26.71
C VAL A 337 19.55 29.64 -26.84
N VAL A 338 18.43 28.93 -26.74
CA VAL A 338 18.41 27.48 -26.58
C VAL A 338 17.84 26.80 -27.82
N LEU A 339 18.56 25.80 -28.33
CA LEU A 339 18.05 24.82 -29.26
C LEU A 339 17.57 23.59 -28.47
N GLY A 340 16.26 23.43 -28.36
CA GLY A 340 15.62 22.25 -27.79
C GLY A 340 15.48 21.14 -28.82
N LEU A 341 15.98 19.95 -28.50
CA LEU A 341 15.87 18.73 -29.28
C LEU A 341 15.05 17.71 -28.50
N ASP A 342 13.87 17.35 -29.01
CA ASP A 342 13.06 16.26 -28.50
C ASP A 342 13.26 15.01 -29.37
N PRO A 343 14.05 14.03 -28.89
CA PRO A 343 14.44 12.86 -29.67
C PRO A 343 13.27 12.04 -30.19
N GLY A 344 13.51 11.34 -31.29
CA GLY A 344 12.53 10.43 -31.86
C GLY A 344 13.11 9.68 -33.05
N ILE A 345 12.65 8.44 -33.23
CA ILE A 345 13.08 7.57 -34.32
C ILE A 345 12.16 7.83 -35.54
N ARG A 346 11.05 7.10 -35.62
CA ARG A 346 10.13 7.14 -36.77
C ARG A 346 9.51 8.52 -37.03
N THR A 347 9.23 9.27 -35.98
CA THR A 347 8.63 10.62 -36.06
C THR A 347 9.67 11.74 -36.22
N GLY A 348 10.96 11.39 -36.28
CA GLY A 348 12.05 12.35 -36.30
C GLY A 348 12.30 13.02 -34.94
N VAL A 349 13.38 13.82 -34.91
CA VAL A 349 13.75 14.69 -33.79
C VAL A 349 13.06 16.02 -34.01
N LYS A 350 12.27 16.46 -33.02
CA LYS A 350 11.56 17.75 -33.08
C LYS A 350 12.49 18.81 -32.53
N VAL A 351 12.50 19.96 -33.19
CA VAL A 351 13.44 21.04 -32.93
C VAL A 351 12.66 22.30 -32.60
N ALA A 352 13.04 22.98 -31.53
CA ALA A 352 12.54 24.30 -31.17
C ALA A 352 13.70 25.22 -30.81
N VAL A 353 13.70 26.44 -31.31
CA VAL A 353 14.66 27.47 -30.90
C VAL A 353 13.92 28.50 -30.06
N VAL A 354 14.42 28.78 -28.87
CA VAL A 354 13.93 29.86 -28.00
C VAL A 354 15.02 30.90 -27.79
N ASP A 355 14.63 32.17 -27.74
CA ASP A 355 15.55 33.26 -27.44
C ASP A 355 15.88 33.35 -25.94
N ALA A 356 16.73 34.31 -25.56
CA ALA A 356 17.16 34.52 -24.18
C ALA A 356 16.04 34.95 -23.21
N THR A 357 14.83 35.22 -23.70
CA THR A 357 13.63 35.50 -22.88
C THR A 357 12.73 34.26 -22.75
N GLY A 358 13.02 33.18 -23.48
CA GLY A 358 12.18 31.98 -23.56
C GLY A 358 11.12 32.04 -24.65
N LYS A 359 11.13 33.08 -25.51
CA LYS A 359 10.18 33.18 -26.62
C LYS A 359 10.56 32.21 -27.73
N LEU A 360 9.60 31.45 -28.23
CA LEU A 360 9.77 30.60 -29.41
C LEU A 360 10.05 31.47 -30.64
N VAL A 361 11.17 31.21 -31.33
CA VAL A 361 11.57 31.94 -32.54
C VAL A 361 11.52 31.09 -33.80
N GLU A 362 11.73 29.77 -33.71
CA GLU A 362 11.65 28.87 -34.86
C GLU A 362 11.45 27.42 -34.42
N THR A 363 10.86 26.60 -35.30
CA THR A 363 10.73 25.15 -35.12
C THR A 363 11.15 24.41 -36.39
N ALA A 364 11.56 23.15 -36.24
CA ALA A 364 11.83 22.26 -37.35
C ALA A 364 11.58 20.79 -36.93
N THR A 365 11.63 19.88 -37.90
CA THR A 365 11.68 18.44 -37.64
C THR A 365 12.72 17.84 -38.55
N VAL A 366 13.68 17.14 -37.96
CA VAL A 366 14.80 16.52 -38.67
C VAL A 366 14.74 15.00 -38.49
N PHE A 367 15.28 14.25 -39.44
CA PHE A 367 15.15 12.79 -39.48
C PHE A 367 16.53 12.08 -39.53
N PRO A 368 17.38 12.29 -38.51
CA PRO A 368 18.74 11.75 -38.48
C PRO A 368 18.78 10.23 -38.30
N HIS A 369 17.72 9.66 -37.72
CA HIS A 369 17.65 8.26 -37.30
C HIS A 369 16.80 7.42 -38.27
N GLU A 370 16.65 6.14 -37.96
CA GLU A 370 15.76 5.26 -38.72
C GLU A 370 14.33 5.80 -38.79
N PRO A 371 13.62 5.61 -39.93
CA PRO A 371 14.05 4.88 -41.12
C PRO A 371 14.81 5.74 -42.15
N ARG A 372 14.82 7.08 -42.03
CA ARG A 372 15.36 7.97 -43.08
C ARG A 372 16.88 8.05 -43.07
N LYS A 373 17.50 7.98 -41.88
CA LYS A 373 18.96 8.07 -41.68
C LYS A 373 19.58 9.32 -42.32
N ASP A 374 18.86 10.44 -42.35
CA ASP A 374 19.32 11.69 -42.95
C ASP A 374 20.17 12.48 -41.95
N TRP A 375 21.34 11.95 -41.62
CA TRP A 375 22.25 12.53 -40.62
C TRP A 375 22.79 13.88 -41.08
N GLU A 376 23.31 13.96 -42.31
CA GLU A 376 23.93 15.18 -42.84
C GLU A 376 22.92 16.29 -43.10
N GLY A 377 21.73 15.98 -43.65
CA GLY A 377 20.67 16.97 -43.84
C GLY A 377 20.17 17.53 -42.51
N SER A 378 20.11 16.68 -41.48
CA SER A 378 19.79 17.10 -40.11
C SER A 378 20.86 18.04 -39.55
N LEU A 379 22.15 17.70 -39.65
CA LEU A 379 23.25 18.57 -39.20
C LEU A 379 23.22 19.94 -39.90
N HIS A 380 23.01 19.96 -41.22
CA HIS A 380 22.93 21.22 -41.97
C HIS A 380 21.76 22.10 -41.52
N THR A 381 20.59 21.49 -41.30
CA THR A 381 19.39 22.19 -40.84
C THR A 381 19.60 22.78 -39.45
N LEU A 382 20.14 21.99 -38.52
CA LEU A 382 20.43 22.43 -37.16
C LEU A 382 21.52 23.51 -37.14
N GLY A 383 22.55 23.39 -37.97
CA GLY A 383 23.62 24.39 -38.08
C GLY A 383 23.13 25.75 -38.56
N LYS A 384 22.22 25.77 -39.54
CA LYS A 384 21.56 27.01 -40.00
C LYS A 384 20.76 27.67 -38.88
N LEU A 385 20.00 26.89 -38.11
CA LEU A 385 19.23 27.41 -36.97
C LEU A 385 20.15 28.00 -35.89
N CYS A 386 21.25 27.32 -35.59
CA CYS A 386 22.23 27.79 -34.61
C CYS A 386 22.85 29.13 -35.03
N ALA A 387 23.31 29.22 -36.27
CA ALA A 387 23.93 30.45 -36.79
C ALA A 387 22.93 31.61 -36.92
N LYS A 388 21.70 31.34 -37.35
CA LYS A 388 20.65 32.35 -37.55
C LYS A 388 20.23 33.03 -36.25
N HIS A 389 20.12 32.26 -35.17
CA HIS A 389 19.60 32.76 -33.88
C HIS A 389 20.67 33.00 -32.82
N GLY A 390 21.93 32.65 -33.10
CA GLY A 390 23.01 32.77 -32.12
C GLY A 390 22.85 31.81 -30.94
N VAL A 391 22.49 30.56 -31.23
CA VAL A 391 22.32 29.51 -30.20
C VAL A 391 23.62 29.31 -29.44
N ASN A 392 23.53 29.28 -28.11
CA ASN A 392 24.65 29.03 -27.21
C ASN A 392 24.37 27.92 -26.17
N LEU A 393 23.21 27.28 -26.25
CA LEU A 393 22.88 26.08 -25.47
C LEU A 393 22.04 25.10 -26.32
N ILE A 394 22.40 23.82 -26.28
CA ILE A 394 21.58 22.73 -26.83
C ILE A 394 21.02 21.92 -25.66
N ALA A 395 19.69 21.82 -25.57
CA ALA A 395 18.98 21.01 -24.59
C ALA A 395 18.38 19.78 -25.26
N ILE A 396 18.65 18.58 -24.75
CA ILE A 396 18.26 17.31 -25.37
C ILE A 396 17.35 16.54 -24.42
N GLY A 397 16.19 16.10 -24.87
CA GLY A 397 15.34 15.23 -24.05
C GLY A 397 15.99 13.87 -23.79
N ASN A 398 15.81 13.31 -22.59
CA ASN A 398 16.37 12.01 -22.19
C ASN A 398 15.51 10.79 -22.60
N GLY A 399 14.60 10.97 -23.57
CA GLY A 399 13.68 9.94 -24.04
C GLY A 399 14.25 8.95 -25.07
N THR A 400 13.38 8.33 -25.85
CA THR A 400 13.74 7.37 -26.91
C THR A 400 14.64 8.02 -27.96
N ALA A 401 15.77 7.37 -28.28
CA ALA A 401 16.82 7.86 -29.18
C ALA A 401 17.61 9.09 -28.69
N SER A 402 17.60 9.35 -27.36
CA SER A 402 18.38 10.41 -26.74
C SER A 402 19.89 10.23 -26.92
N ARG A 403 20.42 9.01 -26.79
CA ARG A 403 21.85 8.71 -26.98
C ARG A 403 22.33 9.05 -28.39
N GLU A 404 21.54 8.70 -29.40
CA GLU A 404 21.83 8.95 -30.80
C GLU A 404 21.71 10.45 -31.12
N THR A 405 20.73 11.13 -30.50
CA THR A 405 20.55 12.58 -30.65
C THR A 405 21.65 13.37 -29.93
N ASP A 406 22.16 12.87 -28.81
CA ASP A 406 23.32 13.43 -28.11
C ASP A 406 24.58 13.39 -28.96
N LYS A 407 24.78 12.28 -29.69
CA LYS A 407 25.84 12.15 -30.68
C LYS A 407 25.67 13.15 -31.83
N LEU A 408 24.44 13.33 -32.33
CA LEU A 408 24.13 14.32 -33.37
C LEU A 408 24.48 15.74 -32.92
N ALA A 409 24.12 16.11 -31.69
CA ALA A 409 24.45 17.41 -31.12
C ALA A 409 25.96 17.61 -30.94
N ALA A 410 26.69 16.57 -30.54
CA ALA A 410 28.15 16.63 -30.44
C ALA A 410 28.82 16.84 -31.81
N ASP A 411 28.34 16.16 -32.85
CA ASP A 411 28.84 16.32 -34.22
C ASP A 411 28.47 17.70 -34.80
N LEU A 412 27.29 18.24 -34.44
CA LEU A 412 26.90 19.61 -34.78
C LEU A 412 27.86 20.65 -34.17
N ILE A 413 28.21 20.53 -32.89
CA ILE A 413 29.15 21.45 -32.24
C ILE A 413 30.51 21.43 -32.95
N LYS A 414 31.02 20.24 -33.30
CA LYS A 414 32.28 20.10 -34.08
C LYS A 414 32.17 20.75 -35.45
N LEU A 415 31.06 20.55 -36.16
CA LEU A 415 30.82 21.13 -37.47
C LEU A 415 30.82 22.67 -37.40
N LEU A 416 30.11 23.24 -36.42
CA LEU A 416 30.03 24.68 -36.22
C LEU A 416 31.40 25.29 -35.87
N ALA A 417 32.19 24.62 -35.03
CA ALA A 417 33.56 25.05 -34.71
C ALA A 417 34.45 25.09 -35.97
N LYS A 418 34.40 24.04 -36.81
CA LYS A 418 35.15 23.98 -38.07
C LYS A 418 34.71 25.06 -39.06
N MET A 419 33.40 25.34 -39.15
CA MET A 419 32.88 26.39 -40.02
C MET A 419 33.31 27.79 -39.54
N ALA A 420 33.33 28.03 -38.23
CA ALA A 420 33.81 29.30 -37.67
C ALA A 420 35.30 29.51 -37.97
N GLU A 421 36.12 28.47 -37.80
CA GLU A 421 37.56 28.50 -38.13
C GLU A 421 37.80 28.82 -39.61
N GLN A 422 37.06 28.17 -40.52
CA GLN A 422 37.14 28.42 -41.96
C GLN A 422 36.69 29.83 -42.36
N ALA A 423 35.76 30.42 -41.60
CA ALA A 423 35.25 31.77 -41.83
C ALA A 423 36.09 32.87 -41.15
N GLY A 424 37.13 32.51 -40.37
CA GLY A 424 37.90 33.46 -39.57
C GLY A 424 37.08 34.12 -38.45
N ALA A 425 35.97 33.50 -38.04
CA ALA A 425 35.10 33.97 -36.97
C ALA A 425 35.48 33.33 -35.62
N PRO A 426 35.23 34.01 -34.49
CA PRO A 426 35.42 33.39 -33.19
C PRO A 426 34.50 32.16 -33.04
N PRO A 427 34.97 31.07 -32.40
CA PRO A 427 34.17 29.88 -32.22
C PRO A 427 32.91 30.18 -31.39
N MET A 428 31.75 29.68 -31.83
CA MET A 428 30.53 29.73 -31.02
C MET A 428 30.71 28.82 -29.80
N ALA A 429 30.74 29.41 -28.61
CA ALA A 429 30.70 28.66 -27.35
C ALA A 429 29.28 28.13 -27.15
N ILE A 430 29.06 26.86 -27.51
CA ILE A 430 27.79 26.17 -27.36
C ILE A 430 27.92 25.11 -26.29
N ASP A 431 27.18 25.27 -25.21
CA ASP A 431 27.03 24.24 -24.19
C ASP A 431 25.99 23.19 -24.59
N LYS A 432 26.11 21.98 -24.05
CA LYS A 432 25.17 20.89 -24.28
C LYS A 432 24.71 20.31 -22.93
N VAL A 433 23.41 20.08 -22.79
CA VAL A 433 22.79 19.45 -21.60
C VAL A 433 21.78 18.40 -22.06
N VAL A 434 21.75 17.26 -21.36
CA VAL A 434 20.87 16.11 -21.59
C VAL A 434 19.96 15.89 -20.38
#